data_AF-A0A1S8WGH5-F1
#
_entry.id   AF-A0A1S8WGH5-F1
#
_cell.length_a   1.000
_cell.length_b   1.000
_cell.length_c   1.000
_cell.angle_alpha   90.00
_cell.angle_beta   90.00
_cell.angle_gamma   90.00
#
_symmetry.space_group_name_H-M   'P 1'
#
loop_
_entity.id
_entity.type
_entity.pdbx_description
1 polymer ?
#
loop_
_entity_poly.entity_id
_entity_poly.type
_entity_poly.pdbx_seq_one_letter_code
_entity_poly.pdbx_strand_id
1 'polypeptide(L)'
;MLILEVRNLFTYQVDIACVLETRVPDFVGKRIKVPGMKVFYWVYDGDQDANAGRHGWRDLFQTHINTPDRHNRLRSHFFIELPTKSDFYFEPQRVVNRKPGRDVLKIADGCAWEMRSKIFPPINLFKRSVCMWTNVKMGPPDAILGIAEAFKRDTNPKKVNLGAGAYRDDNGKPFVLPSVKTAEERLLKQNLDKEYAGIAGLGDFCKLAFQLAMGAKSSVVSSGRNATVQSISGTGALYIAAAFLSSFAEHKDIWVPTPTWGNHKSVFTHGGLRVHQYRYYDPATCGFDASGCLSDLGKIPKGHTVLLHACAHNPTGVDPSTEQWREIGHVIKSRELFPFFDFAYQGFASGDVDRDAAALRCFADEFQFPTMFFAQSFAKNMGLYGERVGALTLLCSSTEEMERCLSQLKILIRATYSNPPIHGARIATEVLSDPDLRQQ
;
A
#
# COMPACT_ATOMS: atom_id res chain seq x y z
N MET A 1 -0.38 -37.38 38.75
CA MET A 1 -0.73 -37.49 37.32
C MET A 1 -2.12 -36.93 37.14
N LEU A 2 -2.25 -35.74 36.55
CA LEU A 2 -3.51 -35.15 36.12
C LEU A 2 -3.31 -34.81 34.64
N ILE A 3 -4.03 -35.50 33.76
CA ILE A 3 -3.95 -35.33 32.30
C ILE A 3 -4.97 -34.26 31.91
N LEU A 4 -4.52 -33.18 31.28
CA LEU A 4 -5.37 -32.21 30.61
C LEU A 4 -5.11 -32.33 29.10
N GLU A 5 -6.01 -33.01 28.40
CA GLU A 5 -5.98 -33.18 26.95
C GLU A 5 -6.51 -31.88 26.31
N VAL A 6 -5.62 -31.07 25.72
CA VAL A 6 -6.01 -29.86 24.95
C VAL A 6 -5.96 -30.19 23.47
N ARG A 7 -7.11 -30.59 22.91
CA ARG A 7 -7.30 -30.66 21.46
C ARG A 7 -7.66 -29.29 20.91
N ASN A 8 -6.64 -28.50 20.55
CA ASN A 8 -6.69 -27.59 19.40
C ASN A 8 -5.32 -26.93 19.18
N LEU A 9 -4.89 -26.92 17.92
CA LEU A 9 -3.60 -26.45 17.41
C LEU A 9 -3.45 -24.92 17.45
N PHE A 10 -3.56 -24.29 18.62
CA PHE A 10 -3.04 -22.94 18.88
C PHE A 10 -2.64 -22.84 20.35
N THR A 11 -1.36 -22.64 20.62
CA THR A 11 -0.80 -22.42 21.97
C THR A 11 -1.40 -21.17 22.60
N TYR A 12 -2.21 -21.33 23.64
CA TYR A 12 -2.66 -20.23 24.50
C TYR A 12 -1.81 -20.20 25.78
N GLN A 13 -1.27 -19.02 26.11
CA GLN A 13 -0.71 -18.74 27.45
C GLN A 13 -1.84 -18.77 28.48
N VAL A 14 -1.66 -19.59 29.53
CA VAL A 14 -2.50 -19.56 30.73
C VAL A 14 -1.62 -19.05 31.86
N ASP A 15 -1.90 -17.84 32.35
CA ASP A 15 -1.26 -17.33 33.57
C ASP A 15 -1.94 -17.99 34.77
N ILE A 16 -1.24 -18.93 35.41
CA ILE A 16 -1.69 -19.53 36.67
C ILE A 16 -1.14 -18.69 37.82
N ALA A 17 -2.01 -17.94 38.51
CA ALA A 17 -1.66 -17.26 39.75
C ALA A 17 -1.75 -18.23 40.93
N CYS A 18 -0.62 -18.70 41.47
CA CYS A 18 -0.58 -19.39 42.75
C CYS A 18 -0.23 -18.40 43.87
N VAL A 19 -1.14 -18.19 44.82
CA VAL A 19 -0.86 -17.45 46.05
C VAL A 19 -0.24 -18.42 47.06
N LEU A 20 1.05 -18.24 47.35
CA LEU A 20 1.77 -18.95 48.42
C LEU A 20 1.83 -18.04 49.65
N GLU A 21 1.11 -18.40 50.72
CA GLU A 21 1.17 -17.69 52.00
C GLU A 21 2.13 -18.44 52.92
N THR A 22 3.30 -17.85 53.21
CA THR A 22 4.35 -18.48 54.02
C THR A 22 4.52 -17.75 55.35
N ARG A 23 4.45 -18.49 56.47
CA ARG A 23 4.87 -18.02 57.80
C ARG A 23 6.26 -18.56 58.09
N VAL A 24 7.22 -17.68 58.37
CA VAL A 24 8.56 -18.06 58.79
C VAL A 24 8.77 -17.59 60.23
N PRO A 25 8.88 -18.49 61.22
CA PRO A 25 9.43 -18.15 62.52
C PRO A 25 10.96 -18.01 62.40
N ASP A 26 11.52 -16.93 62.96
CA ASP A 26 12.96 -16.70 63.14
C ASP A 26 13.83 -16.62 61.86
N PHE A 27 13.77 -15.46 61.19
CA PHE A 27 14.60 -15.16 60.03
C PHE A 27 16.01 -14.68 60.45
N VAL A 28 16.97 -15.59 60.61
CA VAL A 28 18.40 -15.24 60.67
C VAL A 28 19.09 -15.65 59.36
N GLY A 29 19.17 -14.68 58.45
CA GLY A 29 20.31 -14.49 57.54
C GLY A 29 20.86 -15.66 56.73
N LYS A 30 20.03 -16.51 56.10
CA LYS A 30 20.51 -17.43 55.03
C LYS A 30 19.94 -17.08 53.67
N ARG A 31 20.82 -16.81 52.70
CA ARG A 31 20.47 -16.64 51.28
C ARG A 31 20.23 -18.02 50.66
N ILE A 32 19.05 -18.24 50.08
CA ILE A 32 18.78 -19.39 49.21
C ILE A 32 19.00 -18.95 47.77
N LYS A 33 19.92 -19.61 47.06
CA LYS A 33 20.22 -19.35 45.66
C LYS A 33 19.61 -20.49 44.84
N VAL A 34 18.56 -20.21 44.07
CA VAL A 34 17.97 -21.19 43.13
C VAL A 34 18.53 -20.88 41.73
N PRO A 35 19.29 -21.78 41.09
CA PRO A 35 19.88 -21.53 39.78
C PRO A 35 18.79 -21.35 38.70
N GLY A 36 18.90 -20.30 37.88
CA GLY A 36 18.06 -20.12 36.68
C GLY A 36 16.77 -19.31 36.86
N MET A 37 16.42 -18.87 38.08
CA MET A 37 15.24 -18.03 38.32
C MET A 37 15.63 -16.59 38.65
N LYS A 38 15.06 -15.61 37.92
CA LYS A 38 14.99 -14.22 38.39
C LYS A 38 13.80 -14.12 39.36
N VAL A 39 14.08 -13.96 40.64
CA VAL A 39 13.06 -13.72 41.65
C VAL A 39 12.86 -12.21 41.77
N PHE A 40 11.67 -11.74 41.41
CA PHE A 40 11.26 -10.36 41.69
C PHE A 40 10.58 -10.33 43.06
N TYR A 41 11.07 -9.49 43.96
CA TYR A 41 10.45 -9.28 45.27
C TYR A 41 9.59 -8.03 45.20
N TRP A 42 8.39 -8.11 45.76
CA TRP A 42 7.60 -6.93 46.10
C TRP A 42 7.57 -6.82 47.62
N VAL A 43 8.04 -5.71 48.15
CA VAL A 43 7.86 -5.35 49.56
C VAL A 43 6.67 -4.42 49.61
N TYR A 44 5.56 -4.90 50.18
CA TYR A 44 4.44 -4.05 50.55
C TYR A 44 4.74 -3.50 51.94
N ASP A 45 5.09 -2.20 52.02
CA ASP A 45 5.11 -1.50 53.29
C ASP A 45 3.67 -1.04 53.57
N GLY A 46 3.06 -1.64 54.57
CA GLY A 46 1.60 -1.65 54.75
C GLY A 46 1.02 -0.41 55.41
N ASP A 47 1.64 0.76 55.26
CA ASP A 47 1.26 1.95 56.04
C ASP A 47 1.34 3.30 55.29
N GLN A 48 1.10 3.34 53.98
CA GLN A 48 0.80 4.63 53.32
C GLN A 48 -0.38 4.58 52.36
N ASP A 49 -1.23 5.58 52.53
CA ASP A 49 -2.57 5.76 51.98
C ASP A 49 -2.70 5.52 50.47
N ALA A 50 -3.82 4.86 50.15
CA ALA A 50 -4.37 4.75 48.82
C ALA A 50 -4.85 6.13 48.32
N ASN A 51 -3.96 6.95 47.78
CA ASN A 51 -4.27 8.05 46.84
C ASN A 51 -2.99 8.74 46.32
N ALA A 52 -2.14 8.02 45.60
CA ALA A 52 -1.09 8.65 44.81
C ALA A 52 -0.90 7.91 43.48
N GLY A 53 -1.37 8.53 42.41
CA GLY A 53 -1.06 8.10 41.05
C GLY A 53 0.43 8.26 40.73
N ARG A 54 0.87 7.44 39.77
CA ARG A 54 2.23 7.32 39.20
C ARG A 54 3.22 6.55 40.09
N HIS A 55 3.38 5.27 39.78
CA HIS A 55 4.57 4.52 40.18
C HIS A 55 5.46 4.29 38.96
N GLY A 56 6.59 4.99 38.94
CA GLY A 56 7.68 4.76 38.00
C GLY A 56 8.43 3.48 38.36
N TRP A 57 8.78 2.72 37.33
CA TRP A 57 9.62 1.54 37.38
C TRP A 57 10.98 1.89 37.99
N ARG A 58 11.42 1.16 39.02
CA ARG A 58 12.79 1.24 39.54
C ARG A 58 13.38 -0.16 39.64
N ASP A 59 14.50 -0.36 38.97
CA ASP A 59 15.42 -1.47 39.21
C ASP A 59 16.03 -1.31 40.60
N LEU A 60 15.59 -2.11 41.56
CA LEU A 60 16.16 -2.18 42.92
C LEU A 60 17.24 -3.27 42.96
N PHE A 61 18.39 -2.99 42.38
CA PHE A 61 19.64 -3.61 42.81
C PHE A 61 20.33 -2.65 43.77
N GLN A 62 20.54 -3.11 45.01
CA GLN A 62 21.19 -2.42 46.14
C GLN A 62 20.32 -1.48 46.97
N THR A 63 19.74 -2.05 48.03
CA THR A 63 19.69 -1.38 49.34
C THR A 63 19.60 -2.43 50.45
N HIS A 64 20.47 -2.30 51.45
CA HIS A 64 20.43 -3.06 52.70
C HIS A 64 19.22 -2.61 53.52
N ILE A 65 18.31 -3.51 53.85
CA ILE A 65 17.30 -3.25 54.89
C ILE A 65 17.85 -3.82 56.20
N ASN A 66 18.39 -2.93 57.03
CA ASN A 66 18.64 -3.17 58.44
C ASN A 66 17.46 -2.58 59.22
N THR A 67 16.55 -3.43 59.71
CA THR A 67 15.59 -3.04 60.75
C THR A 67 15.48 -4.17 61.79
N PRO A 68 15.78 -3.89 63.06
CA PRO A 68 15.56 -4.82 64.16
C PRO A 68 14.19 -4.53 64.77
N ASP A 69 13.12 -5.15 64.25
CA ASP A 69 11.84 -5.12 64.96
C ASP A 69 11.02 -6.39 64.79
N ARG A 70 10.54 -6.93 65.90
CA ARG A 70 10.15 -8.35 66.07
C ARG A 70 8.70 -8.69 65.70
N HIS A 71 7.92 -7.80 65.09
CA HIS A 71 6.49 -8.07 64.86
C HIS A 71 5.87 -7.71 63.49
N ASN A 72 6.66 -7.41 62.46
CA ASN A 72 6.09 -7.13 61.13
C ASN A 72 5.79 -8.40 60.31
N ARG A 73 4.51 -8.60 59.97
CA ARG A 73 4.07 -9.61 59.01
C ARG A 73 4.34 -9.14 57.59
N LEU A 74 5.44 -9.60 57.00
CA LEU A 74 5.70 -9.44 55.56
C LEU A 74 4.77 -10.36 54.76
N ARG A 75 3.84 -9.78 53.99
CA ARG A 75 3.10 -10.50 52.94
C ARG A 75 3.86 -10.36 51.64
N SER A 76 4.62 -11.39 51.27
CA SER A 76 5.29 -11.46 49.98
C SER A 76 4.35 -12.09 48.96
N HIS A 77 4.09 -11.41 47.84
CA HIS A 77 3.40 -12.00 46.70
C HIS A 77 4.47 -12.40 45.68
N PHE A 78 4.48 -13.66 45.25
CA PHE A 78 5.44 -14.15 44.26
C PHE A 78 4.74 -14.27 42.91
N PHE A 79 5.30 -13.63 41.89
CA PHE A 79 4.96 -13.88 40.50
C PHE A 79 6.11 -14.68 39.88
N ILE A 80 5.79 -15.86 39.34
CA ILE A 80 6.76 -16.70 38.63
C ILE A 80 6.46 -16.57 37.15
N GLU A 81 7.35 -15.89 36.42
CA GLU A 81 7.34 -15.88 34.96
C GLU A 81 8.24 -17.02 34.48
N LEU A 82 7.66 -18.04 33.84
CA LEU A 82 8.42 -19.17 33.29
C LEU A 82 8.91 -18.80 31.87
N PRO A 83 10.21 -18.95 31.56
CA PRO A 83 10.73 -18.69 30.23
C PRO A 83 10.15 -19.68 29.21
N THR A 84 9.79 -19.17 28.03
CA THR A 84 8.94 -19.76 26.99
C THR A 84 9.49 -20.99 26.27
N LYS A 85 10.48 -21.70 26.81
CA LYS A 85 11.00 -22.99 26.28
C LYS A 85 11.91 -23.64 27.32
N SER A 86 11.36 -24.46 28.20
CA SER A 86 12.10 -25.53 28.91
C SER A 86 11.11 -26.45 29.61
N ASP A 87 11.15 -27.73 29.26
CA ASP A 87 10.40 -28.78 29.96
C ASP A 87 11.01 -28.97 31.36
N PHE A 88 10.25 -28.71 32.41
CA PHE A 88 10.63 -29.06 33.78
C PHE A 88 9.86 -30.30 34.23
N TYR A 89 10.59 -31.34 34.61
CA TYR A 89 10.06 -32.55 35.22
C TYR A 89 10.39 -32.56 36.72
N PHE A 90 9.41 -32.82 37.57
CA PHE A 90 9.62 -33.10 38.99
C PHE A 90 9.21 -34.55 39.28
N GLU A 91 10.16 -35.37 39.75
CA GLU A 91 9.88 -36.70 40.28
C GLU A 91 9.30 -36.61 41.70
N PRO A 92 8.19 -37.29 42.01
CA PRO A 92 7.67 -37.34 43.37
C PRO A 92 8.42 -38.40 44.20
N GLN A 93 9.20 -37.97 45.20
CA GLN A 93 9.59 -38.88 46.29
C GLN A 93 8.42 -39.02 47.28
N ARG A 94 7.90 -40.25 47.36
CA ARG A 94 6.90 -40.83 48.30
C ARG A 94 6.23 -39.87 49.30
N VAL A 95 4.93 -39.64 49.11
CA VAL A 95 4.02 -39.10 50.14
C VAL A 95 3.44 -40.26 50.97
N VAL A 96 3.68 -40.25 52.28
CA VAL A 96 3.06 -41.16 53.25
C VAL A 96 2.03 -40.39 54.08
N ASN A 97 0.82 -40.95 54.17
CA ASN A 97 -0.38 -40.56 54.94
C ASN A 97 -1.30 -39.44 54.40
N ARG A 98 -2.52 -39.86 54.05
CA ARG A 98 -3.66 -39.03 53.62
C ARG A 98 -4.52 -38.57 54.80
N LYS A 99 -4.83 -37.28 54.88
CA LYS A 99 -6.12 -36.77 55.41
C LYS A 99 -6.75 -35.86 54.33
N PRO A 100 -8.07 -35.90 54.09
CA PRO A 100 -8.70 -35.09 53.04
C PRO A 100 -8.57 -33.59 53.32
N GLY A 101 -8.07 -32.81 52.35
CA GLY A 101 -8.03 -31.34 52.41
C GLY A 101 -6.79 -30.70 53.05
N ARG A 102 -5.72 -31.47 53.32
CA ARG A 102 -4.42 -30.93 53.75
C ARG A 102 -3.28 -31.73 53.12
N ASP A 103 -2.58 -31.13 52.17
CA ASP A 103 -1.31 -31.67 51.68
C ASP A 103 -0.17 -30.95 52.41
N VAL A 104 0.61 -31.72 53.18
CA VAL A 104 1.79 -31.22 53.89
C VAL A 104 3.02 -31.78 53.19
N LEU A 105 3.80 -30.92 52.54
CA LEU A 105 5.12 -31.27 52.01
C LEU A 105 6.13 -31.17 53.16
N LYS A 106 6.75 -32.29 53.55
CA LYS A 106 7.92 -32.29 54.43
C LYS A 106 9.18 -32.29 53.58
N ILE A 107 9.97 -31.22 53.67
CA ILE A 107 11.34 -31.17 53.16
C ILE A 107 12.26 -31.29 54.38
N ALA A 108 13.35 -32.03 54.23
CA ALA A 108 14.34 -32.23 55.29
C ALA A 108 14.80 -30.88 55.90
N ASP A 109 15.08 -30.91 57.20
CA ASP A 109 15.46 -29.79 58.07
C ASP A 109 14.32 -28.86 58.53
N GLY A 110 13.49 -29.40 59.43
CA GLY A 110 12.94 -28.67 60.57
C GLY A 110 11.81 -27.64 60.37
N CYS A 111 11.50 -27.19 59.15
CA CYS A 111 10.42 -26.22 58.91
C CYS A 111 9.24 -26.85 58.15
N ALA A 112 8.07 -26.92 58.79
CA ALA A 112 6.82 -27.39 58.18
C ALA A 112 6.06 -26.21 57.53
N TRP A 113 5.71 -26.35 56.26
CA TRP A 113 4.92 -25.37 55.50
C TRP A 113 3.47 -25.87 55.35
N GLU A 114 2.48 -25.02 55.64
CA GLU A 114 1.04 -25.33 55.47
C GLU A 114 0.52 -24.63 54.21
N MET A 115 0.13 -25.40 53.18
CA MET A 115 -0.41 -24.86 51.93
C MET A 115 -1.95 -24.88 52.01
N ARG A 116 -2.60 -23.71 51.93
CA ARG A 116 -4.07 -23.60 51.90
C ARG A 116 -4.52 -23.16 50.51
N SER A 117 -5.04 -24.08 49.70
CA SER A 117 -5.67 -23.74 48.43
C SER A 117 -7.10 -23.21 48.67
N LYS A 118 -7.30 -21.89 48.58
CA LYS A 118 -8.65 -21.33 48.39
C LYS A 118 -8.93 -21.28 46.89
N ILE A 119 -9.83 -22.14 46.43
CA ILE A 119 -10.36 -22.10 45.05
C ILE A 119 -11.32 -20.91 44.99
N PHE A 120 -10.93 -19.82 44.33
CA PHE A 120 -11.86 -18.75 43.98
C PHE A 120 -12.66 -19.18 42.73
N PRO A 121 -13.98 -18.86 42.66
CA PRO A 121 -14.78 -19.14 41.47
C PRO A 121 -14.17 -18.44 40.25
N PRO A 122 -14.34 -18.98 39.03
CA PRO A 122 -13.73 -18.41 37.83
C PRO A 122 -14.27 -16.98 37.63
N ILE A 123 -13.45 -16.01 38.01
CA ILE A 123 -13.60 -14.63 37.56
C ILE A 123 -13.51 -14.71 36.04
N ASN A 124 -14.53 -14.21 35.34
CA ASN A 124 -14.50 -14.01 33.88
C ASN A 124 -13.34 -13.07 33.55
N LEU A 125 -12.15 -13.64 33.46
CA LEU A 125 -10.91 -12.97 33.08
C LEU A 125 -11.04 -12.59 31.61
N PHE A 126 -11.33 -11.31 31.40
CA PHE A 126 -11.11 -10.54 30.19
C PHE A 126 -11.54 -11.25 28.89
N LYS A 127 -12.71 -10.86 28.35
CA LYS A 127 -12.86 -10.85 26.88
C LYS A 127 -11.68 -10.03 26.33
N ARG A 128 -10.59 -10.70 25.93
CA ARG A 128 -9.52 -10.06 25.16
C ARG A 128 -10.25 -9.42 23.97
N SER A 129 -10.19 -8.09 23.91
CA SER A 129 -10.62 -7.36 22.73
C SER A 129 -9.98 -8.06 21.54
N VAL A 130 -10.79 -8.71 20.71
CA VAL A 130 -10.29 -9.37 19.50
C VAL A 130 -9.73 -8.22 18.67
N CYS A 131 -8.41 -8.16 18.56
CA CYS A 131 -7.78 -7.11 17.77
C CYS A 131 -8.40 -7.18 16.36
N MET A 132 -8.98 -6.06 15.93
CA MET A 132 -9.79 -5.93 14.72
C MET A 132 -9.07 -6.47 13.48
N TRP A 133 -7.73 -6.46 13.50
CA TRP A 133 -6.86 -6.79 12.37
C TRP A 133 -6.19 -8.16 12.46
N THR A 134 -6.59 -9.02 13.40
CA THR A 134 -6.00 -10.36 13.62
C THR A 134 -5.97 -11.25 12.37
N ASN A 135 -6.92 -11.06 11.44
CA ASN A 135 -7.01 -11.83 10.20
C ASN A 135 -6.40 -11.13 8.98
N VAL A 136 -5.85 -9.92 9.13
CA VAL A 136 -5.19 -9.21 8.02
C VAL A 136 -3.86 -9.90 7.73
N LYS A 137 -3.80 -10.57 6.58
CA LYS A 137 -2.57 -11.24 6.12
C LYS A 137 -1.57 -10.21 5.59
N MET A 138 -0.29 -10.50 5.76
CA MET A 138 0.77 -9.74 5.09
C MET A 138 0.55 -9.79 3.58
N GLY A 139 0.49 -8.62 2.94
CA GLY A 139 0.36 -8.52 1.49
C GLY A 139 1.60 -9.06 0.78
N PRO A 140 1.47 -9.52 -0.47
CA PRO A 140 2.64 -9.90 -1.27
C PRO A 140 3.54 -8.67 -1.47
N PRO A 141 4.88 -8.83 -1.48
CA PRO A 141 5.78 -7.73 -1.83
C PRO A 141 5.54 -7.29 -3.28
N ASP A 142 5.59 -5.98 -3.53
CA ASP A 142 5.58 -5.45 -4.90
C ASP A 142 6.89 -5.85 -5.60
N ALA A 143 6.76 -6.52 -6.76
CA ALA A 143 7.90 -7.09 -7.48
C ALA A 143 8.94 -6.02 -7.88
N ILE A 144 8.53 -4.78 -8.15
CA ILE A 144 9.42 -3.69 -8.54
C ILE A 144 10.05 -3.06 -7.29
N LEU A 145 9.26 -2.81 -6.24
CA LEU A 145 9.78 -2.23 -4.99
C LEU A 145 10.79 -3.15 -4.30
N GLY A 146 10.55 -4.47 -4.32
CA GLY A 146 11.48 -5.45 -3.76
C GLY A 146 12.86 -5.43 -4.43
N ILE A 147 12.91 -5.24 -5.75
CA ILE A 147 14.17 -5.10 -6.50
C ILE A 147 14.91 -3.81 -6.09
N ALA A 148 14.19 -2.70 -5.93
CA ALA A 148 14.80 -1.43 -5.51
C ALA A 148 15.41 -1.52 -4.09
N GLU A 149 14.74 -2.21 -3.16
CA GLU A 149 15.26 -2.45 -1.81
C GLU A 149 16.46 -3.40 -1.81
N ALA A 150 16.41 -4.47 -2.60
CA ALA A 150 17.55 -5.37 -2.78
C ALA A 150 18.77 -4.61 -3.34
N PHE A 151 18.57 -3.80 -4.38
CA PHE A 151 19.61 -2.95 -4.95
C PHE A 151 20.18 -1.96 -3.93
N LYS A 152 19.35 -1.35 -3.08
CA LYS A 152 19.83 -0.43 -2.02
C LYS A 152 20.70 -1.16 -0.99
N ARG A 153 20.31 -2.38 -0.59
CA ARG A 153 21.03 -3.20 0.41
C ARG A 153 22.32 -3.81 -0.12
N ASP A 154 22.43 -4.03 -1.43
CA ASP A 154 23.64 -4.57 -2.05
C ASP A 154 24.82 -3.60 -1.85
N THR A 155 25.93 -4.11 -1.31
CA THR A 155 27.16 -3.34 -1.03
C THR A 155 28.16 -3.39 -2.18
N ASN A 156 27.89 -4.16 -3.25
CA ASN A 156 28.78 -4.25 -4.40
C ASN A 156 28.88 -2.88 -5.10
N PRO A 157 30.08 -2.28 -5.23
CA PRO A 157 30.26 -0.97 -5.87
C PRO A 157 29.94 -0.99 -7.38
N LYS A 158 29.83 -2.16 -8.00
CA LYS A 158 29.48 -2.35 -9.42
C LYS A 158 28.02 -2.73 -9.64
N LYS A 159 27.15 -2.62 -8.62
CA LYS A 159 25.73 -2.91 -8.77
C LYS A 159 25.07 -1.99 -9.80
N VAL A 160 24.20 -2.55 -10.64
CA VAL A 160 23.43 -1.82 -11.65
C VAL A 160 21.94 -2.08 -11.42
N ASN A 161 21.13 -1.02 -11.46
CA ASN A 161 19.67 -1.13 -11.35
C ASN A 161 19.01 -0.97 -12.73
N LEU A 162 18.61 -2.10 -13.32
CA LEU A 162 17.85 -2.12 -14.58
C LEU A 162 16.34 -2.32 -14.36
N GLY A 163 15.87 -2.30 -13.11
CA GLY A 163 14.45 -2.46 -12.77
C GLY A 163 13.70 -1.14 -12.55
N ALA A 164 14.41 -0.04 -12.34
CA ALA A 164 13.79 1.27 -12.11
C ALA A 164 13.30 1.89 -13.43
N GLY A 165 11.98 1.99 -13.60
CA GLY A 165 11.34 2.64 -14.76
C GLY A 165 11.37 4.18 -14.70
N ALA A 166 12.54 4.77 -14.45
CA ALA A 166 12.75 6.21 -14.41
C ALA A 166 14.08 6.57 -15.07
N TYR A 167 14.06 7.60 -15.91
CA TYR A 167 15.22 8.08 -16.66
C TYR A 167 16.38 8.47 -15.73
N ARG A 168 17.60 8.21 -16.19
CA ARG A 168 18.86 8.52 -15.51
C ARG A 168 19.82 9.16 -16.51
N ASP A 169 20.68 10.04 -16.02
CA ASP A 169 21.78 10.58 -16.81
C ASP A 169 22.90 9.54 -17.03
N ASP A 170 23.94 9.93 -17.76
CA ASP A 170 25.12 9.09 -18.08
C ASP A 170 25.90 8.65 -16.82
N ASN A 171 25.65 9.27 -15.66
CA ASN A 171 26.23 8.91 -14.38
C ASN A 171 25.30 8.02 -13.53
N GLY A 172 24.17 7.58 -14.11
CA GLY A 172 23.17 6.77 -13.42
C GLY A 172 22.39 7.53 -12.35
N LYS A 173 22.37 8.87 -12.37
CA LYS A 173 21.67 9.73 -11.40
C LYS A 173 20.30 10.17 -11.90
N PRO A 174 19.33 10.44 -11.01
CA PRO A 174 18.08 11.08 -11.41
C PRO A 174 18.34 12.38 -12.17
N PHE A 175 17.66 12.57 -13.29
CA PHE A 175 17.84 13.74 -14.16
C PHE A 175 16.56 14.58 -14.19
N VAL A 176 16.69 15.85 -13.79
CA VAL A 176 15.62 16.85 -13.87
C VAL A 176 15.87 17.70 -15.11
N LEU A 177 14.87 17.79 -15.99
CA LEU A 177 14.97 18.48 -17.28
C LEU A 177 15.28 19.97 -17.09
N PRO A 178 16.12 20.58 -17.94
CA PRO A 178 16.40 22.02 -17.89
C PRO A 178 15.13 22.88 -17.93
N SER A 179 14.19 22.57 -18.83
CA SER A 179 12.91 23.28 -18.96
C SER A 179 12.09 23.25 -17.67
N VAL A 180 12.10 22.12 -16.96
CA VAL A 180 11.46 21.97 -15.65
C VAL A 180 12.15 22.80 -14.58
N LYS A 181 13.49 22.79 -14.50
CA LYS A 181 14.23 23.64 -13.54
C LYS A 181 13.94 25.12 -13.78
N THR A 182 13.94 25.55 -15.03
CA THR A 182 13.61 26.94 -15.38
C THR A 182 12.17 27.29 -15.00
N ALA A 183 11.21 26.39 -15.25
CA ALA A 183 9.83 26.58 -14.82
C ALA A 183 9.71 26.68 -13.28
N GLU A 184 10.40 25.83 -12.52
CA GLU A 184 10.44 25.89 -11.06
C GLU A 184 10.98 27.23 -10.54
N GLU A 185 12.09 27.70 -11.10
CA GLU A 185 12.68 29.01 -10.74
C GLU A 185 11.74 30.17 -11.02
N ARG A 186 11.03 30.15 -12.16
CA ARG A 186 10.04 31.17 -12.51
C ARG A 186 8.87 31.15 -11.52
N LEU A 187 8.33 29.97 -11.21
CA LEU A 187 7.22 29.83 -10.27
C LEU A 187 7.58 30.27 -8.85
N LEU A 188 8.82 30.01 -8.41
CA LEU A 188 9.31 30.48 -7.11
C LEU A 188 9.32 32.02 -7.06
N LYS A 189 9.76 32.69 -8.13
CA LYS A 189 9.78 34.16 -8.23
C LYS A 189 8.39 34.79 -8.25
N GLN A 190 7.38 34.08 -8.76
CA GLN A 190 5.99 34.55 -8.80
C GLN A 190 5.33 34.60 -7.41
N ASN A 191 5.90 33.94 -6.39
CA ASN A 191 5.39 33.93 -5.01
C ASN A 191 3.89 33.59 -4.90
N LEU A 192 3.44 32.60 -5.68
CA LEU A 192 2.04 32.18 -5.72
C LEU A 192 1.58 31.51 -4.41
N ASP A 193 0.30 31.63 -4.11
CA ASP A 193 -0.35 30.97 -2.98
C ASP A 193 -0.30 29.42 -3.06
N LYS A 194 -0.75 28.78 -1.98
CA LYS A 194 -0.90 27.31 -1.88
C LYS A 194 -2.35 26.90 -1.64
N GLU A 195 -3.30 27.69 -2.15
CA GLU A 195 -4.73 27.39 -2.01
C GLU A 195 -5.12 26.11 -2.77
N TYR A 196 -6.25 25.53 -2.38
CA TYR A 196 -6.78 24.34 -3.04
C TYR A 196 -7.06 24.60 -4.52
N ALA A 197 -6.76 23.61 -5.37
CA ALA A 197 -7.27 23.58 -6.73
C ALA A 197 -8.79 23.35 -6.73
N GLY A 198 -9.42 23.68 -7.87
CA GLY A 198 -10.73 23.11 -8.17
C GLY A 198 -10.68 21.58 -8.18
N ILE A 199 -11.83 20.91 -7.98
CA ILE A 199 -11.90 19.44 -7.93
C ILE A 199 -11.36 18.80 -9.22
N ALA A 200 -11.61 19.43 -10.37
CA ALA A 200 -11.08 18.97 -11.67
C ALA A 200 -9.60 19.32 -11.89
N GLY A 201 -8.96 20.05 -10.98
CA GLY A 201 -7.59 20.56 -11.10
C GLY A 201 -7.49 21.97 -11.66
N LEU A 202 -6.29 22.32 -12.10
CA LEU A 202 -6.00 23.61 -12.72
C LEU A 202 -6.50 23.62 -14.17
N GLY A 203 -7.38 24.57 -14.51
CA GLY A 203 -8.01 24.64 -15.82
C GLY A 203 -7.02 24.73 -16.98
N ASP A 204 -5.99 25.57 -16.83
CA ASP A 204 -4.95 25.74 -17.85
C ASP A 204 -4.12 24.47 -18.07
N PHE A 205 -3.78 23.76 -16.98
CA PHE A 205 -3.09 22.47 -17.08
C PHE A 205 -3.95 21.44 -17.83
N CYS A 206 -5.24 21.30 -17.46
CA CYS A 206 -6.14 20.36 -18.13
C CYS A 206 -6.30 20.67 -19.62
N LYS A 207 -6.40 21.95 -19.98
CA LYS A 207 -6.47 22.40 -21.37
C LYS A 207 -5.19 22.05 -22.14
N LEU A 208 -4.02 22.39 -21.59
CA LEU A 208 -2.73 22.15 -22.24
C LEU A 208 -2.39 20.67 -22.34
N ALA A 209 -2.71 19.86 -21.31
CA ALA A 209 -2.55 18.41 -21.36
C ALA A 209 -3.38 17.77 -22.48
N PHE A 210 -4.65 18.19 -22.61
CA PHE A 210 -5.53 17.74 -23.68
C PHE A 210 -5.02 18.15 -25.06
N GLN A 211 -4.57 19.40 -25.22
CA GLN A 211 -3.97 19.89 -26.46
C GLN A 211 -2.67 19.16 -26.82
N LEU A 212 -1.86 18.75 -25.84
CA LEU A 212 -0.67 17.95 -26.08
C LEU A 212 -1.04 16.57 -26.66
N ALA A 213 -2.04 15.89 -26.10
CA ALA A 213 -2.50 14.59 -26.60
C ALA A 213 -3.10 14.70 -28.01
N MET A 214 -4.04 15.62 -28.20
CA MET A 214 -4.83 15.70 -29.45
C MET A 214 -4.16 16.52 -30.56
N GLY A 215 -3.20 17.37 -30.20
CA GLY A 215 -2.66 18.39 -31.09
C GLY A 215 -3.56 19.63 -31.10
N ALA A 216 -2.95 20.81 -30.93
CA ALA A 216 -3.67 22.07 -30.76
C ALA A 216 -4.62 22.44 -31.93
N LYS A 217 -4.40 21.86 -33.12
CA LYS A 217 -5.20 22.08 -34.33
C LYS A 217 -6.25 20.98 -34.60
N SER A 218 -6.36 19.96 -33.74
CA SER A 218 -7.38 18.91 -33.93
C SER A 218 -8.80 19.49 -33.77
N SER A 219 -9.71 19.05 -34.65
CA SER A 219 -11.13 19.43 -34.58
C SER A 219 -11.78 18.98 -33.26
N VAL A 220 -11.27 17.89 -32.68
CA VAL A 220 -11.70 17.38 -31.37
C VAL A 220 -11.45 18.42 -30.28
N VAL A 221 -10.32 19.13 -30.33
CA VAL A 221 -10.01 20.21 -29.37
C VAL A 221 -11.01 21.34 -29.46
N SER A 222 -11.38 21.76 -30.67
CA SER A 222 -12.36 22.84 -30.88
C SER A 222 -13.80 22.45 -30.56
N SER A 223 -14.11 21.14 -30.51
CA SER A 223 -15.48 20.65 -30.31
C SER A 223 -16.02 20.83 -28.88
N GLY A 224 -15.15 21.03 -27.89
CA GLY A 224 -15.54 21.22 -26.49
C GLY A 224 -16.19 20.00 -25.83
N ARG A 225 -16.03 18.80 -26.41
CA ARG A 225 -16.65 17.56 -25.91
C ARG A 225 -15.74 16.74 -24.98
N ASN A 226 -14.66 17.31 -24.48
CA ASN A 226 -13.73 16.62 -23.58
C ASN A 226 -14.01 16.96 -22.12
N ALA A 227 -14.22 15.94 -21.29
CA ALA A 227 -14.17 16.06 -19.85
C ALA A 227 -12.75 15.71 -19.39
N THR A 228 -11.90 16.74 -19.26
CA THR A 228 -10.52 16.58 -18.76
C THR A 228 -10.42 16.97 -17.29
N VAL A 229 -9.85 16.08 -16.49
CA VAL A 229 -9.57 16.30 -15.07
C VAL A 229 -8.11 15.99 -14.77
N GLN A 230 -7.46 16.82 -13.97
CA GLN A 230 -6.14 16.54 -13.44
C GLN A 230 -6.21 15.36 -12.45
N SER A 231 -5.23 14.48 -12.54
CA SER A 231 -5.14 13.26 -11.74
C SER A 231 -3.81 13.18 -11.00
N ILE A 232 -3.73 12.25 -10.04
CA ILE A 232 -2.48 11.84 -9.39
C ILE A 232 -1.68 10.96 -10.37
N SER A 233 -1.09 11.60 -11.37
CA SER A 233 -0.39 10.96 -12.48
C SER A 233 -1.25 9.99 -13.29
N GLY A 234 -0.62 9.17 -14.13
CA GLY A 234 -1.30 8.16 -14.94
C GLY A 234 -2.04 7.13 -14.08
N THR A 235 -1.43 6.68 -12.97
CA THR A 235 -2.08 5.74 -12.04
C THR A 235 -3.38 6.28 -11.45
N GLY A 236 -3.41 7.55 -11.05
CA GLY A 236 -4.63 8.20 -10.58
C GLY A 236 -5.67 8.33 -11.70
N ALA A 237 -5.24 8.64 -12.94
CA ALA A 237 -6.15 8.71 -14.08
C ALA A 237 -6.79 7.35 -14.38
N LEU A 238 -6.00 6.27 -14.39
CA LEU A 238 -6.48 4.90 -14.56
C LEU A 238 -7.49 4.51 -13.47
N TYR A 239 -7.22 4.87 -12.21
CA TYR A 239 -8.13 4.60 -11.09
C TYR A 239 -9.45 5.36 -11.19
N ILE A 240 -9.41 6.65 -11.53
CA ILE A 240 -10.63 7.47 -11.72
C ILE A 240 -11.47 6.91 -12.87
N ALA A 241 -10.84 6.52 -13.98
CA ALA A 241 -11.53 5.88 -15.10
C ALA A 241 -12.16 4.55 -14.69
N ALA A 242 -11.44 3.72 -13.91
CA ALA A 242 -11.95 2.46 -13.41
C ALA A 242 -13.19 2.68 -12.51
N ALA A 243 -13.13 3.64 -11.59
CA ALA A 243 -14.25 4.00 -10.73
C ALA A 243 -15.46 4.52 -11.53
N PHE A 244 -15.22 5.31 -12.58
CA PHE A 244 -16.26 5.79 -13.48
C PHE A 244 -16.93 4.65 -14.24
N LEU A 245 -16.14 3.77 -14.88
CA LEU A 245 -16.65 2.60 -15.59
C LEU A 245 -17.41 1.66 -14.65
N SER A 246 -16.89 1.40 -13.45
CA SER A 246 -17.56 0.55 -12.46
C SER A 246 -18.91 1.13 -11.98
N SER A 247 -19.04 2.45 -11.95
CA SER A 247 -20.26 3.14 -11.52
C SER A 247 -21.31 3.26 -12.62
N PHE A 248 -20.88 3.48 -13.87
CA PHE A 248 -21.79 3.94 -14.93
C PHE A 248 -21.78 3.11 -16.22
N ALA A 249 -20.75 2.31 -16.49
CA ALA A 249 -20.72 1.48 -17.68
C ALA A 249 -21.66 0.27 -17.53
N GLU A 250 -22.32 -0.11 -18.61
CA GLU A 250 -23.15 -1.31 -18.67
C GLU A 250 -22.31 -2.57 -18.38
N HIS A 251 -21.12 -2.64 -18.97
CA HIS A 251 -20.16 -3.72 -18.76
C HIS A 251 -18.98 -3.24 -17.92
N LYS A 252 -18.63 -4.03 -16.90
CA LYS A 252 -17.54 -3.74 -15.95
C LYS A 252 -16.30 -4.56 -16.27
N ASP A 253 -16.04 -4.74 -17.55
CA ASP A 253 -15.00 -5.62 -18.07
C ASP A 253 -13.97 -4.81 -18.85
N ILE A 254 -12.70 -5.01 -18.53
CA ILE A 254 -11.58 -4.38 -19.22
C ILE A 254 -10.59 -5.44 -19.70
N TRP A 255 -10.19 -5.32 -20.96
CA TRP A 255 -9.20 -6.19 -21.61
C TRP A 255 -7.86 -5.47 -21.69
N VAL A 256 -6.81 -6.09 -21.16
CA VAL A 256 -5.44 -5.55 -21.17
C VAL A 256 -4.50 -6.44 -21.99
N PRO A 257 -3.42 -5.90 -22.58
CA PRO A 257 -2.51 -6.71 -23.39
C PRO A 257 -1.75 -7.73 -22.52
N THR A 258 -1.24 -8.77 -23.17
CA THR A 258 -0.38 -9.78 -22.54
C THR A 258 1.01 -9.78 -23.17
N PRO A 259 2.08 -9.41 -22.41
CA PRO A 259 2.04 -8.82 -21.06
C PRO A 259 1.59 -7.36 -21.07
N THR A 260 1.47 -6.74 -19.89
CA THR A 260 1.21 -5.29 -19.71
C THR A 260 1.89 -4.79 -18.45
N TRP A 261 1.78 -3.49 -18.13
CA TRP A 261 2.30 -2.93 -16.88
C TRP A 261 1.68 -3.64 -15.67
N GLY A 262 2.52 -4.17 -14.78
CA GLY A 262 2.08 -5.07 -13.71
C GLY A 262 0.98 -4.51 -12.80
N ASN A 263 0.87 -3.18 -12.67
CA ASN A 263 -0.14 -2.55 -11.84
C ASN A 263 -1.52 -2.38 -12.52
N HIS A 264 -1.66 -2.61 -13.84
CA HIS A 264 -2.97 -2.51 -14.50
C HIS A 264 -3.99 -3.44 -13.86
N LYS A 265 -3.64 -4.70 -13.64
CA LYS A 265 -4.53 -5.68 -13.00
C LYS A 265 -4.98 -5.21 -11.62
N SER A 266 -4.05 -4.74 -10.80
CA SER A 266 -4.32 -4.24 -9.45
C SER A 266 -5.22 -3.00 -9.49
N VAL A 267 -4.88 -1.98 -10.27
CA VAL A 267 -5.66 -0.73 -10.35
C VAL A 267 -7.09 -0.99 -10.80
N PHE A 268 -7.28 -1.78 -11.87
CA PHE A 268 -8.63 -2.03 -12.41
C PHE A 268 -9.46 -2.95 -11.51
N THR A 269 -8.85 -3.98 -10.91
CA THR A 269 -9.56 -4.85 -9.95
C THR A 269 -10.00 -4.07 -8.72
N HIS A 270 -9.12 -3.24 -8.14
CA HIS A 270 -9.49 -2.38 -7.00
C HIS A 270 -10.50 -1.29 -7.39
N GLY A 271 -10.47 -0.83 -8.65
CA GLY A 271 -11.48 0.06 -9.22
C GLY A 271 -12.84 -0.60 -9.50
N GLY A 272 -12.98 -1.91 -9.25
CA GLY A 272 -14.24 -2.64 -9.39
C GLY A 272 -14.49 -3.26 -10.78
N LEU A 273 -13.46 -3.33 -11.63
CA LEU A 273 -13.56 -3.95 -12.95
C LEU A 273 -13.06 -5.41 -12.95
N ARG A 274 -13.63 -6.21 -13.84
CA ARG A 274 -13.13 -7.55 -14.19
C ARG A 274 -12.06 -7.41 -15.27
N VAL A 275 -10.86 -7.89 -14.96
CA VAL A 275 -9.70 -7.78 -15.85
C VAL A 275 -9.53 -9.05 -16.67
N HIS A 276 -9.54 -8.88 -17.99
CA HIS A 276 -9.31 -9.92 -19.00
C HIS A 276 -8.04 -9.60 -19.79
N GLN A 277 -7.61 -10.53 -20.64
CA GLN A 277 -6.35 -10.45 -21.36
C GLN A 277 -6.54 -10.74 -22.85
N TYR A 278 -5.82 -9.99 -23.70
CA TYR A 278 -5.69 -10.28 -25.13
C TYR A 278 -4.21 -10.41 -25.52
N ARG A 279 -3.92 -11.18 -26.58
CA ARG A 279 -2.55 -11.36 -27.09
C ARG A 279 -1.97 -10.06 -27.65
N TYR A 280 -0.68 -9.84 -27.40
CA TYR A 280 0.01 -8.63 -27.83
C TYR A 280 1.46 -8.89 -28.26
N TYR A 281 2.22 -9.66 -27.48
CA TYR A 281 3.63 -9.92 -27.75
C TYR A 281 3.87 -11.38 -28.14
N ASP A 282 4.66 -11.60 -29.18
CA ASP A 282 5.12 -12.92 -29.60
C ASP A 282 6.58 -13.14 -29.15
N PRO A 283 6.84 -14.03 -28.17
CA PRO A 283 8.20 -14.34 -27.72
C PRO A 283 9.09 -14.98 -28.79
N ALA A 284 8.52 -15.62 -29.82
CA ALA A 284 9.31 -16.25 -30.87
C ALA A 284 9.91 -15.22 -31.83
N THR A 285 9.19 -14.13 -32.10
CA THR A 285 9.64 -13.04 -32.98
C THR A 285 10.17 -11.83 -32.22
N CYS A 286 10.00 -11.79 -30.90
CA CYS A 286 10.18 -10.60 -30.07
C CYS A 286 9.39 -9.39 -30.58
N GLY A 287 8.29 -9.63 -31.28
CA GLY A 287 7.50 -8.63 -32.00
C GLY A 287 6.06 -8.52 -31.50
N PHE A 288 5.30 -7.66 -32.16
CA PHE A 288 3.86 -7.51 -31.93
C PHE A 288 3.11 -8.66 -32.62
N ASP A 289 2.37 -9.46 -31.85
CA ASP A 289 1.50 -10.52 -32.36
C ASP A 289 0.21 -9.92 -32.94
N ALA A 290 0.33 -9.32 -34.13
CA ALA A 290 -0.82 -8.71 -34.81
C ALA A 290 -1.94 -9.71 -35.06
N SER A 291 -1.59 -10.94 -35.47
CA SER A 291 -2.57 -11.98 -35.78
C SER A 291 -3.37 -12.41 -34.54
N GLY A 292 -2.68 -12.64 -33.42
CA GLY A 292 -3.31 -13.01 -32.16
C GLY A 292 -4.10 -11.88 -31.55
N CYS A 293 -3.56 -10.66 -31.60
CA CYS A 293 -4.25 -9.45 -31.14
C CYS A 293 -5.58 -9.26 -31.87
N LEU A 294 -5.58 -9.20 -33.20
CA LEU A 294 -6.79 -9.01 -33.99
C LEU A 294 -7.80 -10.16 -33.80
N SER A 295 -7.31 -11.40 -33.70
CA SER A 295 -8.16 -12.56 -33.42
C SER A 295 -8.88 -12.48 -32.07
N ASP A 296 -8.18 -12.01 -31.04
CA ASP A 296 -8.74 -11.89 -29.68
C ASP A 296 -9.69 -10.70 -29.58
N LEU A 297 -9.27 -9.53 -30.09
CA LEU A 297 -10.13 -8.34 -30.16
C LEU A 297 -11.43 -8.63 -30.93
N GLY A 298 -11.35 -9.40 -32.01
CA GLY A 298 -12.51 -9.87 -32.79
C GLY A 298 -13.43 -10.85 -32.06
N LYS A 299 -13.11 -11.27 -30.82
CA LYS A 299 -13.97 -12.14 -29.99
C LYS A 299 -14.50 -11.44 -28.75
N ILE A 300 -13.98 -10.25 -28.41
CA ILE A 300 -14.41 -9.49 -27.24
C ILE A 300 -15.91 -9.14 -27.38
N PRO A 301 -16.73 -9.35 -26.34
CA PRO A 301 -18.13 -8.96 -26.37
C PRO A 301 -18.30 -7.44 -26.53
N LYS A 302 -19.35 -7.05 -27.26
CA LYS A 302 -19.73 -5.64 -27.47
C LYS A 302 -19.77 -4.86 -26.16
N GLY A 303 -19.36 -3.60 -26.20
CA GLY A 303 -19.41 -2.68 -25.05
C GLY A 303 -18.36 -2.92 -23.96
N HIS A 304 -17.53 -3.95 -24.07
CA HIS A 304 -16.39 -4.12 -23.16
C HIS A 304 -15.31 -3.05 -23.43
N THR A 305 -14.55 -2.69 -22.39
CA THR A 305 -13.44 -1.75 -22.49
C THR A 305 -12.15 -2.45 -22.94
N VAL A 306 -11.39 -1.84 -23.83
CA VAL A 306 -10.07 -2.33 -24.27
C VAL A 306 -9.02 -1.29 -23.91
N LEU A 307 -8.06 -1.69 -23.07
CA LEU A 307 -6.90 -0.88 -22.73
C LEU A 307 -5.83 -1.00 -23.82
N LEU A 308 -5.36 0.13 -24.32
CA LEU A 308 -4.34 0.27 -25.35
C LEU A 308 -3.20 1.13 -24.80
N HIS A 309 -1.96 0.74 -25.05
CA HIS A 309 -0.82 1.62 -24.79
C HIS A 309 -0.65 2.51 -26.02
N ALA A 310 -0.66 3.83 -25.85
CA ALA A 310 -0.59 4.75 -26.99
C ALA A 310 0.75 4.66 -27.75
N CYS A 311 1.85 4.46 -27.02
CA CYS A 311 3.20 4.23 -27.51
C CYS A 311 4.07 3.67 -26.37
N ALA A 312 5.28 3.22 -26.70
CA ALA A 312 6.26 2.62 -25.79
C ALA A 312 5.63 1.60 -24.84
N HIS A 313 5.07 0.53 -25.41
CA HIS A 313 4.40 -0.51 -24.63
C HIS A 313 5.25 -0.98 -23.44
N ASN A 314 4.64 -1.01 -22.26
CA ASN A 314 5.29 -1.44 -21.03
C ASN A 314 4.75 -2.83 -20.66
N PRO A 315 5.58 -3.90 -20.62
CA PRO A 315 7.04 -3.86 -20.49
C PRO A 315 7.85 -4.15 -21.77
N THR A 316 7.22 -4.43 -22.91
CA THR A 316 7.94 -5.04 -24.05
C THR A 316 8.75 -4.06 -24.90
N GLY A 317 8.39 -2.77 -24.90
CA GLY A 317 8.94 -1.75 -25.79
C GLY A 317 8.53 -1.90 -27.26
N VAL A 318 7.62 -2.83 -27.57
CA VAL A 318 7.18 -3.12 -28.94
C VAL A 318 5.82 -2.47 -29.19
N ASP A 319 5.73 -1.63 -30.21
CA ASP A 319 4.50 -0.94 -30.60
C ASP A 319 3.99 -1.41 -31.97
N PRO A 320 2.67 -1.42 -32.21
CA PRO A 320 2.11 -1.64 -33.54
C PRO A 320 2.55 -0.53 -34.51
N SER A 321 2.74 -0.92 -35.77
CA SER A 321 2.87 0.02 -36.89
C SER A 321 1.60 0.85 -37.09
N THR A 322 1.70 1.94 -37.86
CA THR A 322 0.54 2.77 -38.20
C THR A 322 -0.55 1.97 -38.90
N GLU A 323 -0.20 1.04 -39.78
CA GLU A 323 -1.13 0.17 -40.50
C GLU A 323 -1.84 -0.79 -39.54
N GLN A 324 -1.09 -1.40 -38.62
CA GLN A 324 -1.67 -2.27 -37.58
C GLN A 324 -2.58 -1.49 -36.62
N TRP A 325 -2.25 -0.24 -36.28
CA TRP A 325 -3.15 0.61 -35.50
C TRP A 325 -4.49 0.86 -36.22
N ARG A 326 -4.48 1.03 -37.54
CA ARG A 326 -5.72 1.13 -38.32
C ARG A 326 -6.52 -0.17 -38.30
N GLU A 327 -5.86 -1.33 -38.42
CA GLU A 327 -6.54 -2.63 -38.29
C GLU A 327 -7.18 -2.80 -36.91
N ILE A 328 -6.46 -2.45 -35.83
CA ILE A 328 -6.97 -2.49 -34.46
C ILE A 328 -8.16 -1.55 -34.30
N GLY A 329 -8.05 -0.30 -34.79
CA GLY A 329 -9.13 0.69 -34.77
C GLY A 329 -10.38 0.22 -35.51
N HIS A 330 -10.22 -0.43 -36.67
CA HIS A 330 -11.32 -1.02 -37.43
C HIS A 330 -12.02 -2.13 -36.64
N VAL A 331 -11.26 -3.04 -36.03
CA VAL A 331 -11.84 -4.12 -35.20
C VAL A 331 -12.57 -3.54 -34.00
N ILE A 332 -11.96 -2.64 -33.22
CA ILE A 332 -12.59 -2.02 -32.04
C ILE A 332 -13.88 -1.31 -32.43
N LYS A 333 -13.89 -0.56 -33.55
CA LYS A 333 -15.08 0.15 -34.02
C LYS A 333 -16.18 -0.82 -34.48
N SER A 334 -15.84 -1.81 -35.30
CA SER A 334 -16.81 -2.80 -35.82
C SER A 334 -17.42 -3.67 -34.73
N ARG A 335 -16.68 -3.91 -33.64
CA ARG A 335 -17.11 -4.67 -32.47
C ARG A 335 -17.81 -3.82 -31.41
N GLU A 336 -17.92 -2.51 -31.65
CA GLU A 336 -18.52 -1.55 -30.71
C GLU A 336 -17.88 -1.66 -29.31
N LEU A 337 -16.55 -1.76 -29.27
CA LEU A 337 -15.76 -1.79 -28.04
C LEU A 337 -15.42 -0.37 -27.60
N PHE A 338 -15.23 -0.18 -26.30
CA PHE A 338 -14.86 1.11 -25.73
C PHE A 338 -13.33 1.24 -25.62
N PRO A 339 -12.67 2.11 -26.40
CA PRO A 339 -11.22 2.27 -26.34
C PRO A 339 -10.79 3.11 -25.13
N PHE A 340 -9.75 2.63 -24.44
CA PHE A 340 -9.09 3.35 -23.35
C PHE A 340 -7.57 3.34 -23.55
N PHE A 341 -6.97 4.52 -23.80
CA PHE A 341 -5.53 4.66 -23.93
C PHE A 341 -4.82 4.95 -22.60
N ASP A 342 -3.76 4.21 -22.28
CA ASP A 342 -2.73 4.61 -21.32
C ASP A 342 -1.58 5.30 -22.08
N PHE A 343 -1.31 6.56 -21.76
CA PHE A 343 -0.40 7.43 -22.50
C PHE A 343 0.66 8.05 -21.57
N ALA A 344 1.60 7.22 -21.13
CA ALA A 344 2.60 7.59 -20.15
C ALA A 344 3.94 8.10 -20.70
N TYR A 345 4.18 7.93 -22.01
CA TYR A 345 5.50 8.09 -22.63
C TYR A 345 5.52 9.02 -23.85
N GLN A 346 4.55 9.93 -23.98
CA GLN A 346 4.49 10.87 -25.10
C GLN A 346 5.77 11.71 -25.22
N GLY A 347 6.43 11.65 -26.37
CA GLY A 347 7.73 12.28 -26.65
C GLY A 347 8.93 11.43 -26.24
N PHE A 348 8.76 10.42 -25.39
CA PHE A 348 9.84 9.55 -24.92
C PHE A 348 10.10 8.36 -25.84
N ALA A 349 9.13 7.96 -26.67
CA ALA A 349 9.30 6.81 -27.54
C ALA A 349 10.11 7.19 -28.77
N SER A 350 9.72 8.28 -29.46
CA SER A 350 10.39 8.70 -30.70
C SER A 350 11.14 10.03 -30.63
N GLY A 351 11.07 10.76 -29.50
CA GLY A 351 11.53 12.16 -29.43
C GLY A 351 10.56 13.17 -30.05
N ASP A 352 9.36 12.74 -30.47
CA ASP A 352 8.36 13.58 -31.14
C ASP A 352 6.98 13.32 -30.51
N VAL A 353 6.43 14.36 -29.88
CA VAL A 353 5.15 14.27 -29.17
C VAL A 353 3.95 14.02 -30.08
N ASP A 354 4.03 14.41 -31.35
CA ASP A 354 2.95 14.21 -32.32
C ASP A 354 3.01 12.80 -32.90
N ARG A 355 4.21 12.29 -33.19
CA ARG A 355 4.40 10.90 -33.61
C ARG A 355 3.93 9.92 -32.54
N ASP A 356 4.30 10.17 -31.28
CA ASP A 356 3.91 9.32 -30.16
C ASP A 356 2.40 9.37 -29.86
N ALA A 357 1.69 10.40 -30.35
CA ALA A 357 0.23 10.52 -30.24
C ALA A 357 -0.54 9.92 -31.43
N ALA A 358 0.14 9.39 -32.44
CA ALA A 358 -0.48 8.96 -33.69
C ALA A 358 -1.58 7.90 -33.49
N ALA A 359 -1.37 6.93 -32.59
CA ALA A 359 -2.37 5.89 -32.30
C ALA A 359 -3.66 6.48 -31.71
N LEU A 360 -3.53 7.35 -30.70
CA LEU A 360 -4.66 8.04 -30.08
C LEU A 360 -5.43 8.89 -31.09
N ARG A 361 -4.70 9.66 -31.91
CA ARG A 361 -5.29 10.56 -32.91
C ARG A 361 -5.92 9.79 -34.07
N CYS A 362 -5.38 8.64 -34.45
CA CYS A 362 -6.03 7.74 -35.41
C CYS A 362 -7.44 7.35 -34.93
N PHE A 363 -7.61 7.02 -33.65
CA PHE A 363 -8.93 6.68 -33.11
C PHE A 363 -9.86 7.91 -33.05
N ALA A 364 -9.34 9.05 -32.61
CA ALA A 364 -10.15 10.25 -32.43
C ALA A 364 -10.54 10.95 -33.74
N ASP A 365 -9.58 11.12 -34.67
CA ASP A 365 -9.73 11.94 -35.86
C ASP A 365 -10.09 11.09 -37.10
N GLU A 366 -9.42 9.93 -37.32
CA GLU A 366 -9.66 9.07 -38.48
C GLU A 366 -10.88 8.17 -38.27
N PHE A 367 -10.93 7.42 -37.17
CA PHE A 367 -12.09 6.57 -36.84
C PHE A 367 -13.25 7.33 -36.21
N GLN A 368 -13.04 8.56 -35.75
CA GLN A 368 -14.08 9.41 -35.16
C GLN A 368 -14.85 8.69 -34.04
N PHE A 369 -14.13 8.05 -33.13
CA PHE A 369 -14.77 7.41 -31.98
C PHE A 369 -15.59 8.46 -31.20
N PRO A 370 -16.91 8.22 -30.98
CA PRO A 370 -17.77 9.20 -30.33
C PRO A 370 -17.41 9.37 -28.86
N THR A 371 -16.97 8.29 -28.21
CA THR A 371 -16.52 8.26 -26.82
C THR A 371 -15.24 7.44 -26.68
N MET A 372 -14.32 7.90 -25.83
CA MET A 372 -13.09 7.17 -25.49
C MET A 372 -12.44 7.74 -24.23
N PHE A 373 -11.68 6.92 -23.50
CA PHE A 373 -10.82 7.38 -22.42
C PHE A 373 -9.36 7.50 -22.87
N PHE A 374 -8.64 8.44 -22.29
CA PHE A 374 -7.19 8.36 -22.24
C PHE A 374 -6.61 8.95 -20.95
N ALA A 375 -5.60 8.26 -20.42
CA ALA A 375 -4.89 8.59 -19.18
C ALA A 375 -3.48 9.07 -19.53
N GLN A 376 -3.18 10.34 -19.28
CA GLN A 376 -1.86 10.93 -19.50
C GLN A 376 -1.04 10.94 -18.19
N SER A 377 0.25 10.63 -18.30
CA SER A 377 1.21 10.78 -17.22
C SER A 377 2.33 11.72 -17.63
N PHE A 378 2.64 12.69 -16.76
CA PHE A 378 3.79 13.59 -16.94
C PHE A 378 5.04 13.14 -16.16
N ALA A 379 5.00 11.93 -15.59
CA ALA A 379 6.09 11.42 -14.77
C ALA A 379 7.39 11.21 -15.57
N LYS A 380 7.29 10.77 -16.83
CA LYS A 380 8.45 10.46 -17.67
C LYS A 380 8.79 11.63 -18.57
N ASN A 381 7.84 12.05 -19.41
CA ASN A 381 8.04 13.11 -20.40
C ASN A 381 8.53 14.46 -19.82
N MET A 382 8.20 14.76 -18.56
CA MET A 382 8.72 15.93 -17.85
C MET A 382 9.61 15.58 -16.64
N GLY A 383 9.90 14.30 -16.40
CA GLY A 383 10.65 13.88 -15.22
C GLY A 383 9.95 14.18 -13.88
N LEU A 384 8.65 14.49 -13.89
CA LEU A 384 7.85 14.86 -12.70
C LEU A 384 7.35 13.63 -11.94
N TYR A 385 8.23 12.64 -11.72
CA TYR A 385 7.89 11.34 -11.15
C TYR A 385 7.19 11.48 -9.78
N GLY A 386 7.81 12.21 -8.86
CA GLY A 386 7.37 12.39 -7.48
C GLY A 386 6.23 13.41 -7.33
N GLU A 387 6.11 14.35 -8.25
CA GLU A 387 5.07 15.40 -8.25
C GLU A 387 3.67 14.88 -8.60
N ARG A 388 3.60 13.65 -9.14
CA ARG A 388 2.36 12.94 -9.47
C ARG A 388 1.43 13.72 -10.40
N VAL A 389 1.99 14.26 -11.49
CA VAL A 389 1.24 15.05 -12.47
C VAL A 389 0.68 14.14 -13.58
N GLY A 390 -0.61 14.29 -13.87
CA GLY A 390 -1.33 13.52 -14.89
C GLY A 390 -2.71 14.11 -15.17
N ALA A 391 -3.36 13.57 -16.20
CA ALA A 391 -4.73 13.92 -16.54
C ALA A 391 -5.49 12.68 -17.00
N LEU A 392 -6.79 12.64 -16.69
CA LEU A 392 -7.75 11.76 -17.34
C LEU A 392 -8.60 12.61 -18.28
N THR A 393 -8.78 12.15 -19.51
CA THR A 393 -9.75 12.73 -20.44
C THR A 393 -10.77 11.67 -20.86
N LEU A 394 -12.05 12.01 -20.73
CA LEU A 394 -13.15 11.34 -21.42
C LEU A 394 -13.58 12.21 -22.60
N LEU A 395 -13.42 11.69 -23.82
CA LEU A 395 -14.11 12.26 -24.96
C LEU A 395 -15.57 11.79 -24.93
N CYS A 396 -16.51 12.73 -25.05
CA CYS A 396 -17.95 12.46 -25.04
C CYS A 396 -18.55 12.73 -26.42
N SER A 397 -19.72 12.17 -26.73
CA SER A 397 -20.39 12.35 -28.02
C SER A 397 -20.93 13.77 -28.24
N SER A 398 -21.22 14.51 -27.15
CA SER A 398 -21.71 15.88 -27.16
C SER A 398 -21.21 16.68 -25.96
N THR A 399 -21.36 18.01 -26.01
CA THR A 399 -21.06 18.91 -24.88
C THR A 399 -21.97 18.63 -23.68
N GLU A 400 -23.24 18.32 -23.92
CA GLU A 400 -24.19 17.98 -22.84
C GLU A 400 -23.79 16.68 -22.13
N GLU A 401 -23.39 15.65 -22.87
CA GLU A 401 -22.87 14.41 -22.27
C GLU A 401 -21.58 14.70 -21.48
N MET A 402 -20.68 15.51 -22.06
CA MET A 402 -19.45 15.94 -21.39
C MET A 402 -19.72 16.60 -20.03
N GLU A 403 -20.66 17.54 -19.95
CA GLU A 403 -21.00 18.23 -18.71
C GLU A 403 -21.51 17.25 -17.63
N ARG A 404 -22.39 16.31 -18.02
CA ARG A 404 -22.87 15.25 -17.11
C ARG A 404 -21.73 14.38 -16.64
N CYS A 405 -20.88 13.88 -17.53
CA CYS A 405 -19.75 13.03 -17.18
C CYS A 405 -18.73 13.77 -16.30
N LEU A 406 -18.40 15.02 -16.61
CA LEU A 406 -17.49 15.84 -15.81
C LEU A 406 -18.03 16.07 -14.38
N SER A 407 -19.34 16.25 -14.22
CA SER A 407 -19.96 16.37 -12.90
C SER A 407 -19.74 15.11 -12.05
N GLN A 408 -19.88 13.92 -12.65
CA GLN A 408 -19.69 12.63 -11.97
C GLN A 408 -18.21 12.36 -11.68
N LEU A 409 -17.30 12.70 -12.60
CA LEU A 409 -15.86 12.64 -12.35
C LEU A 409 -15.46 13.49 -11.14
N LYS A 410 -16.02 14.70 -11.01
CA LYS A 410 -15.77 15.57 -9.84
C LYS A 410 -16.27 14.92 -8.55
N ILE A 411 -17.43 14.27 -8.54
CA ILE A 411 -17.95 13.56 -7.36
C ILE A 411 -17.02 12.42 -6.94
N LEU A 412 -16.58 11.60 -7.89
CA LEU A 412 -15.64 10.50 -7.64
C LEU A 412 -14.30 11.00 -7.10
N ILE A 413 -13.75 12.05 -7.71
CA ILE A 413 -12.50 12.68 -7.26
C ILE A 413 -12.65 13.25 -5.86
N ARG A 414 -13.76 13.96 -5.58
CA ARG A 414 -13.99 14.62 -4.29
C ARG A 414 -13.97 13.62 -3.13
N ALA A 415 -14.52 12.42 -3.35
CA ALA A 415 -14.54 11.33 -2.39
C ALA A 415 -13.21 10.56 -2.29
N THR A 416 -12.36 10.62 -3.34
CA THR A 416 -11.09 9.90 -3.38
C THR A 416 -9.96 10.71 -2.74
N TYR A 417 -9.77 11.96 -3.16
CA TYR A 417 -8.67 12.81 -2.69
C TYR A 417 -9.01 14.31 -2.65
N SER A 418 -10.30 14.67 -2.72
CA SER A 418 -10.81 16.05 -2.71
C SER A 418 -10.45 16.87 -3.96
N ASN A 419 -9.19 17.24 -4.13
CA ASN A 419 -8.65 17.99 -5.26
C ASN A 419 -7.16 17.63 -5.48
N PRO A 420 -6.63 17.75 -6.71
CA PRO A 420 -5.29 17.27 -7.04
C PRO A 420 -4.18 18.27 -6.63
N PRO A 421 -2.92 17.81 -6.49
CA PRO A 421 -1.80 18.65 -6.08
C PRO A 421 -1.44 19.71 -7.14
N ILE A 422 -1.15 20.94 -6.72
CA ILE A 422 -0.97 22.08 -7.64
C ILE A 422 0.46 22.27 -8.17
N HIS A 423 1.48 21.83 -7.43
CA HIS A 423 2.86 22.25 -7.72
C HIS A 423 3.36 21.75 -9.08
N GLY A 424 3.40 20.44 -9.27
CA GLY A 424 3.79 19.86 -10.55
C GLY A 424 2.87 20.25 -11.71
N ALA A 425 1.58 20.48 -11.47
CA ALA A 425 0.67 20.95 -12.52
C ALA A 425 1.02 22.38 -12.96
N ARG A 426 1.39 23.28 -12.04
CA ARG A 426 1.89 24.63 -12.38
C ARG A 426 3.20 24.55 -13.19
N ILE A 427 4.12 23.66 -12.83
CA ILE A 427 5.36 23.43 -13.60
C ILE A 427 5.04 22.98 -15.02
N ALA A 428 4.19 21.95 -15.15
CA ALA A 428 3.78 21.44 -16.46
C ALA A 428 3.05 22.52 -17.29
N THR A 429 2.19 23.33 -16.67
CA THR A 429 1.55 24.48 -17.34
C THR A 429 2.58 25.46 -17.86
N GLU A 430 3.53 25.90 -17.02
CA GLU A 430 4.59 26.85 -17.41
C GLU A 430 5.38 26.33 -18.63
N VAL A 431 5.82 25.07 -18.59
CA VAL A 431 6.54 24.42 -19.70
C VAL A 431 5.68 24.34 -20.96
N LEU A 432 4.40 23.98 -20.85
CA LEU A 432 3.53 23.79 -22.02
C LEU A 432 3.05 25.10 -22.64
N SER A 433 2.94 26.17 -21.84
CA SER A 433 2.44 27.48 -22.28
C SER A 433 3.50 28.38 -22.89
N ASP A 434 4.77 28.19 -22.52
CA ASP A 434 5.89 28.97 -23.02
C ASP A 434 6.54 28.26 -24.23
N PRO A 435 6.57 28.88 -25.43
CA PRO A 435 7.12 28.25 -26.62
C PRO A 435 8.60 27.86 -26.50
N ASP A 436 9.41 28.63 -25.79
CA ASP A 436 10.84 28.39 -25.64
C ASP A 436 11.11 27.23 -24.68
N LEU A 437 10.35 27.14 -23.57
CA LEU A 437 10.39 26.00 -22.67
C LEU A 437 9.81 24.73 -23.30
N ARG A 438 8.78 24.86 -24.13
CA ARG A 438 8.15 23.75 -24.84
C ARG A 438 9.06 23.13 -25.90
N GLN A 439 9.92 23.94 -26.52
CA GLN A 439 10.84 23.48 -27.55
C GLN A 439 12.03 22.68 -26.98
N GLN A 440 12.43 22.99 -25.73
CA GLN A 440 13.46 22.27 -24.98
C GLN A 440 12.97 20.89 -24.54
#